data_AF-A0ABD5F2N9-F1
#
_entry.id   AF-A0ABD5F2N9-F1
#
_cell.length_a   1.000
_cell.length_b   1.000
_cell.length_c   1.000
_cell.angle_alpha   90.00
_cell.angle_beta   90.00
_cell.angle_gamma   90.00
#
_symmetry.space_group_name_H-M   'P 1'
#
loop_
_entity.id
_entity.type
_entity.pdbx_description
1 polymer ?
#
loop_
_entity_poly.entity_id
_entity_poly.type
_entity_poly.pdbx_seq_one_letter_code
_entity_poly.pdbx_strand_id
1 'polypeptide(L)'
;MSAPRTDVGTIEDLHASAVKACGLDDFGTDDDNYLEALGVLLESYQRDADLTELGSKMQRFFTRNALVARLVSEAAFKQYPQHVDVPIERPIFVTGLPRTGTTVIHRLLTADPMHQGLEMWLAEFPQPRPPRETW
;
A
#
# COMPACT_ATOMS: atom_id res chain seq x y z
N MET A 1 10.96 -32.79 11.56
CA MET A 1 9.99 -31.74 11.20
C MET A 1 10.72 -30.42 11.30
N SER A 2 10.72 -29.60 10.24
CA SER A 2 11.29 -28.25 10.29
C SER A 2 10.50 -27.43 11.31
N ALA A 3 11.17 -26.59 12.10
CA ALA A 3 10.49 -25.69 13.02
C ALA A 3 9.46 -24.81 12.25
N PRO A 4 8.30 -24.52 12.87
CA PRO A 4 7.34 -23.53 12.38
C PRO A 4 8.04 -22.24 11.93
N ARG A 5 7.89 -21.82 10.68
CA ARG A 5 8.34 -20.48 10.26
C ARG A 5 7.31 -19.47 10.76
N THR A 6 7.69 -18.71 11.78
CA THR A 6 6.93 -17.58 12.33
C THR A 6 7.53 -16.23 11.95
N ASP A 7 8.57 -16.23 11.12
CA ASP A 7 9.22 -15.02 10.62
C ASP A 7 8.58 -14.50 9.32
N VAL A 8 8.45 -13.18 9.22
CA VAL A 8 7.87 -12.46 8.06
C VAL A 8 8.86 -12.39 6.89
N GLY A 9 10.16 -12.41 7.15
CA GLY A 9 11.25 -12.29 6.19
C GLY A 9 12.07 -11.01 6.38
N THR A 10 13.23 -10.95 5.71
CA THR A 10 14.11 -9.76 5.72
C THR A 10 13.63 -8.68 4.74
N ILE A 11 14.20 -7.48 4.84
CA ILE A 11 13.97 -6.40 3.87
C ILE A 11 14.30 -6.89 2.46
N GLU A 12 15.45 -7.53 2.28
CA GLU A 12 15.93 -8.07 1.02
C GLU A 12 14.99 -9.14 0.46
N ASP A 13 14.54 -10.07 1.31
CA ASP A 13 13.59 -11.14 0.92
C ASP A 13 12.27 -10.57 0.41
N LEU A 14 11.77 -9.51 1.06
CA LEU A 14 10.50 -8.88 0.71
C LEU A 14 10.60 -8.08 -0.59
N HIS A 15 11.69 -7.34 -0.80
CA HIS A 15 11.97 -6.65 -2.07
C HIS A 15 12.09 -7.66 -3.21
N ALA A 16 12.92 -8.70 -3.06
CA ALA A 16 13.05 -9.75 -4.07
C ALA A 16 11.71 -10.45 -4.36
N SER A 17 10.90 -10.69 -3.32
CA SER A 17 9.58 -11.28 -3.48
C SER A 17 8.57 -10.35 -4.17
N ALA A 18 8.68 -9.03 -3.99
CA ALA A 18 7.85 -8.05 -4.68
C ALA A 18 8.23 -7.95 -6.16
N VAL A 19 9.53 -7.87 -6.46
CA VAL A 19 10.08 -7.90 -7.82
C VAL A 19 9.60 -9.14 -8.57
N LYS A 20 9.71 -10.31 -7.94
CA LYS A 20 9.23 -11.57 -8.54
C LYS A 20 7.72 -11.56 -8.81
N ALA A 21 6.93 -10.83 -8.02
CA ALA A 21 5.48 -10.84 -8.13
C ALA A 21 4.95 -9.94 -9.25
N CYS A 22 5.58 -8.80 -9.52
CA CYS A 22 5.12 -7.83 -10.53
C CYS A 22 6.09 -7.58 -11.69
N GLY A 23 7.34 -8.07 -11.62
CA GLY A 23 8.36 -7.90 -12.65
C GLY A 23 8.98 -6.51 -12.72
N LEU A 24 8.75 -5.67 -11.70
CA LEU A 24 9.30 -4.31 -11.57
C LEU A 24 10.36 -4.30 -10.46
N ASP A 25 11.42 -3.52 -10.62
CA ASP A 25 12.54 -3.45 -9.68
C ASP A 25 12.98 -2.05 -9.26
N ASP A 26 12.30 -1.02 -9.76
CA ASP A 26 12.54 0.36 -9.33
C ASP A 26 11.57 0.76 -8.21
N PHE A 27 12.08 0.78 -6.98
CA PHE A 27 11.36 1.20 -5.77
C PHE A 27 11.45 2.72 -5.52
N GLY A 28 12.01 3.51 -6.45
CA GLY A 28 12.20 4.94 -6.25
C GLY A 28 13.29 5.26 -5.23
N THR A 29 13.33 6.51 -4.77
CA THR A 29 14.26 6.97 -3.74
C THR A 29 13.78 6.60 -2.34
N ASP A 30 14.65 6.64 -1.34
CA ASP A 30 14.28 6.46 0.08
C ASP A 30 14.02 7.80 0.77
N ASP A 31 13.54 8.82 0.04
CA ASP A 31 13.29 10.15 0.59
C ASP A 31 12.12 10.16 1.59
N ASP A 32 11.22 9.17 1.50
CA ASP A 32 10.13 8.92 2.43
C ASP A 32 10.51 7.99 3.60
N ASN A 33 11.78 7.58 3.67
CA ASN A 33 12.36 6.76 4.73
C ASN A 33 11.64 5.40 4.93
N TYR A 34 11.19 4.79 3.84
CA TYR A 34 10.41 3.55 3.89
C TYR A 34 11.26 2.35 4.32
N LEU A 35 12.57 2.36 4.04
CA LEU A 35 13.49 1.28 4.43
C LEU A 35 13.65 1.21 5.96
N GLU A 36 13.85 2.35 6.62
CA GLU A 36 13.91 2.40 8.09
C GLU A 36 12.58 1.95 8.71
N ALA A 37 11.45 2.48 8.21
CA ALA A 37 10.13 2.13 8.70
C ALA A 37 9.83 0.63 8.56
N LEU A 38 10.21 0.03 7.43
CA LEU A 38 10.09 -1.41 7.20
C LEU A 38 10.96 -2.20 8.18
N GLY A 39 12.21 -1.77 8.42
CA GLY A 39 13.10 -2.39 9.39
C GLY A 39 12.50 -2.42 10.80
N VAL A 40 11.99 -1.27 11.28
CA VAL A 40 11.33 -1.16 12.59
C VAL A 40 10.08 -2.04 12.67
N LEU A 41 9.27 -2.08 11.61
CA LEU A 41 8.08 -2.93 11.57
C LEU A 41 8.43 -4.42 11.67
N LEU A 42 9.45 -4.86 10.93
CA LEU A 42 9.90 -6.26 10.95
C LEU A 42 10.50 -6.63 12.30
N GLU A 43 11.28 -5.76 12.92
CA GLU A 43 11.79 -5.96 14.29
C GLU A 43 10.64 -6.12 15.28
N SER A 44 9.61 -5.26 15.20
CA SER A 44 8.45 -5.35 16.08
C SER A 44 7.64 -6.63 15.85
N TYR A 45 7.49 -7.09 14.60
CA TYR A 45 6.87 -8.39 14.33
C TYR A 45 7.63 -9.55 14.97
N GLN A 46 8.96 -9.51 14.93
CA GLN A 46 9.81 -10.55 15.51
C GLN A 46 9.83 -10.51 17.04
N ARG A 47 9.88 -9.31 17.64
CA ARG A 47 10.06 -9.13 19.08
C ARG A 47 8.75 -9.14 19.86
N ASP A 48 7.71 -8.49 19.33
CA ASP A 48 6.55 -8.06 20.11
C ASP A 48 5.24 -8.76 19.69
N ALA A 49 5.12 -9.24 18.45
CA ALA A 49 3.82 -9.61 17.86
C ALA A 49 3.36 -11.06 18.09
N ASP A 50 4.22 -11.94 18.62
CA ASP A 50 3.93 -13.37 18.89
C ASP A 50 3.17 -14.07 17.74
N LEU A 51 3.71 -13.94 16.52
CA LEU A 51 3.03 -14.41 15.32
C LEU A 51 3.00 -15.93 15.25
N THR A 52 1.81 -16.46 14.96
CA THR A 52 1.64 -17.86 14.54
C THR A 52 2.20 -18.08 13.12
N GLU A 53 2.32 -19.35 12.69
CA GLU A 53 2.67 -19.66 11.29
C GLU A 53 1.74 -18.98 10.28
N LEU A 54 0.42 -18.98 10.56
CA LEU A 54 -0.54 -18.30 9.71
C LEU A 54 -0.37 -16.78 9.80
N GLY A 55 -0.16 -16.24 11.01
CA GLY A 55 0.04 -14.81 11.24
C GLY A 55 1.24 -14.26 10.46
N SER A 56 2.39 -14.92 10.56
CA SER A 56 3.61 -14.54 9.84
C SER A 56 3.45 -14.62 8.33
N LYS A 57 2.77 -15.66 7.82
CA LYS A 57 2.44 -15.78 6.39
C LYS A 57 1.56 -14.63 5.90
N MET A 58 0.56 -14.24 6.70
CA MET A 58 -0.34 -13.12 6.36
C MET A 58 0.40 -11.78 6.40
N GLN A 59 1.22 -11.53 7.42
CA GLN A 59 2.01 -10.29 7.47
C GLN A 59 3.05 -10.20 6.37
N ARG A 60 3.66 -11.33 5.99
CA ARG A 60 4.52 -11.39 4.80
C ARG A 60 3.76 -11.04 3.53
N PHE A 61 2.53 -11.53 3.39
CA PHE A 61 1.68 -11.22 2.26
C PHE A 61 1.34 -9.72 2.19
N PHE A 62 0.92 -9.11 3.30
CA PHE A 62 0.58 -7.68 3.33
C PHE A 62 1.80 -6.78 3.11
N THR A 63 2.91 -7.06 3.80
CA THR A 63 4.14 -6.27 3.69
C THR A 63 4.72 -6.34 2.28
N ARG A 64 4.77 -7.52 1.67
CA ARG A 64 5.16 -7.66 0.25
C ARG A 64 4.21 -6.89 -0.67
N ASN A 65 2.90 -6.92 -0.44
CA ASN A 65 1.96 -6.18 -1.28
C ASN A 65 2.06 -4.67 -1.16
N ALA A 66 2.43 -4.14 0.01
CA ALA A 66 2.76 -2.72 0.13
C ALA A 66 3.96 -2.35 -0.76
N LEU A 67 5.00 -3.20 -0.80
CA LEU A 67 6.15 -3.02 -1.70
C LEU A 67 5.78 -3.17 -3.19
N VAL A 68 4.85 -4.07 -3.53
CA VAL A 68 4.32 -4.16 -4.90
C VAL A 68 3.56 -2.90 -5.29
N ALA A 69 2.72 -2.36 -4.40
CA ALA A 69 2.01 -1.11 -4.65
C ALA A 69 2.97 0.09 -4.83
N ARG A 70 4.09 0.10 -4.10
CA ARG A 70 5.19 1.06 -4.30
C ARG A 70 5.79 0.94 -5.71
N LEU A 71 6.20 -0.27 -6.12
CA LEU A 71 6.73 -0.53 -7.47
C LEU A 71 5.77 -0.11 -8.59
N VAL A 72 4.47 -0.44 -8.43
CA VAL A 72 3.45 -0.08 -9.41
C VAL A 72 3.25 1.44 -9.47
N SER A 73 3.29 2.13 -8.32
CA SER A 73 3.22 3.60 -8.27
C SER A 73 4.41 4.25 -8.98
N GLU A 74 5.63 3.80 -8.72
CA GLU A 74 6.84 4.31 -9.38
C GLU A 74 6.81 4.11 -10.89
N ALA A 75 6.38 2.92 -11.34
CA ALA A 75 6.17 2.66 -12.76
C ALA A 75 5.07 3.58 -13.36
N ALA A 76 3.97 3.80 -12.63
CA ALA A 76 2.89 4.68 -13.08
C ALA A 76 3.32 6.14 -13.17
N PHE A 77 4.13 6.65 -12.23
CA PHE A 77 4.66 8.01 -12.29
C PHE A 77 5.52 8.23 -13.53
N LYS A 78 6.36 7.24 -13.89
CA LYS A 78 7.13 7.27 -15.14
C LYS A 78 6.26 7.19 -16.39
N GLN A 79 5.20 6.39 -16.35
CA GLN A 79 4.28 6.22 -17.46
C GLN A 79 3.41 7.46 -17.69
N TYR A 80 3.06 8.18 -16.62
CA TYR A 80 2.14 9.32 -16.64
C TYR A 80 2.76 10.57 -16.00
N PRO A 81 3.90 11.09 -16.52
CA PRO A 81 4.67 12.15 -15.87
C PRO A 81 3.88 13.45 -15.66
N GLN A 82 2.81 13.68 -16.43
CA GLN A 82 1.88 14.81 -16.23
C GLN A 82 1.16 14.80 -14.88
N HIS A 83 1.27 13.73 -14.08
CA HIS A 83 0.70 13.67 -12.74
C HIS A 83 1.20 14.83 -11.84
N VAL A 84 2.42 15.32 -12.08
CA VAL A 84 3.02 16.43 -11.30
C VAL A 84 2.30 17.76 -11.52
N ASP A 85 1.59 17.90 -12.64
CA ASP A 85 0.88 19.13 -13.01
C ASP A 85 -0.56 19.16 -12.51
N VAL A 86 -1.04 18.09 -11.87
CA VAL A 86 -2.42 17.98 -11.38
C VAL A 86 -2.56 18.67 -10.02
N PRO A 87 -3.25 19.83 -9.92
CA PRO A 87 -3.44 20.49 -8.63
C PRO A 87 -4.47 19.73 -7.77
N ILE A 88 -4.14 19.52 -6.50
CA ILE A 88 -5.08 18.97 -5.50
C ILE A 88 -5.65 20.13 -4.69
N GLU A 89 -6.75 20.69 -5.16
CA GLU A 89 -7.37 21.88 -4.56
C GLU A 89 -8.39 21.51 -3.48
N ARG A 90 -8.21 22.07 -2.27
CA ARG A 90 -9.16 21.98 -1.16
C ARG A 90 -9.62 20.54 -0.83
N PRO A 91 -8.71 19.56 -0.66
CA PRO A 91 -9.08 18.19 -0.33
C PRO A 91 -9.81 18.10 1.02
N ILE A 92 -10.76 17.18 1.12
CA ILE A 92 -11.48 16.88 2.37
C ILE A 92 -10.88 15.62 2.99
N PHE A 93 -10.44 15.73 4.24
CA PHE A 93 -9.93 14.60 5.02
C PHE A 93 -10.97 14.16 6.06
N VAL A 94 -11.36 12.89 6.00
CA VAL A 94 -12.19 12.27 7.05
C VAL A 94 -11.27 11.48 7.97
N THR A 95 -11.23 11.85 9.25
CA THR A 95 -10.45 11.15 10.28
C THR A 95 -11.25 11.01 11.57
N GLY A 96 -10.83 10.12 12.45
CA GLY A 96 -11.49 9.83 13.72
C GLY A 96 -11.19 8.41 14.19
N LEU A 97 -11.60 8.09 15.42
CA LEU A 97 -11.43 6.75 15.96
C LEU A 97 -12.21 5.72 15.14
N PRO A 98 -11.73 4.46 15.06
CA PRO A 98 -12.55 3.38 14.53
C PRO A 98 -13.92 3.36 15.21
N ARG A 99 -14.97 3.08 14.43
CA ARG A 99 -16.38 2.99 14.93
C ARG A 99 -17.04 4.32 15.32
N THR A 100 -16.57 5.47 14.81
CA THR A 100 -17.18 6.80 15.04
C THR A 100 -18.00 7.35 13.85
N GLY A 101 -18.33 6.50 12.88
CA GLY A 101 -19.11 6.91 11.70
C GLY A 101 -18.27 7.47 10.53
N THR A 102 -16.95 7.49 10.64
CA THR A 102 -16.02 7.93 9.57
C THR A 102 -16.28 7.23 8.23
N THR A 103 -16.59 5.94 8.23
CA THR A 103 -16.92 5.20 7.00
C THR A 103 -18.20 5.70 6.31
N VAL A 104 -19.24 6.05 7.08
CA VAL A 104 -20.49 6.59 6.53
C VAL A 104 -20.23 7.97 5.93
N ILE A 105 -19.53 8.83 6.65
CA ILE A 105 -19.17 10.17 6.17
C ILE A 105 -18.30 10.09 4.91
N HIS A 106 -17.28 9.23 4.90
CA HIS A 106 -16.43 9.03 3.73
C HIS A 106 -17.26 8.65 2.50
N ARG A 107 -18.16 7.66 2.64
CA ARG A 107 -19.05 7.23 1.54
C ARG A 107 -20.03 8.30 1.06
N LEU A 108 -20.61 9.06 1.99
CA LEU A 108 -21.54 10.14 1.65
C LEU A 108 -20.85 11.26 0.88
N LEU A 109 -19.64 11.65 1.30
CA LEU A 109 -18.86 12.68 0.62
C LEU A 109 -18.40 12.24 -0.77
N THR A 110 -18.02 10.96 -0.94
CA THR A 110 -17.58 10.42 -2.24
C THR A 110 -18.74 10.09 -3.17
N ALA A 111 -19.99 10.13 -2.70
CA ALA A 111 -21.17 9.91 -3.54
C ALA A 111 -21.52 11.15 -4.40
N ASP A 112 -21.00 12.32 -4.05
CA ASP A 112 -21.15 13.53 -4.86
C ASP A 112 -20.38 13.37 -6.19
N PRO A 113 -21.03 13.51 -7.36
CA PRO A 113 -20.38 13.40 -8.67
C PRO A 113 -19.27 14.44 -8.92
N MET A 114 -19.22 15.52 -8.13
CA MET A 114 -18.15 16.52 -8.18
C MET A 114 -16.97 16.19 -7.27
N HIS A 115 -17.08 15.14 -6.47
CA HIS A 115 -15.99 14.62 -5.65
C HIS A 115 -15.42 13.33 -6.23
N GLN A 116 -14.26 12.94 -5.71
CA GLN A 116 -13.65 11.67 -6.01
C GLN A 116 -13.16 10.98 -4.74
N GLY A 117 -13.36 9.66 -4.68
CA GLY A 117 -12.83 8.79 -3.64
C GLY A 117 -11.66 7.94 -4.12
N LEU A 118 -10.92 7.35 -3.17
CA LEU A 118 -9.95 6.31 -3.48
C LEU A 118 -10.67 4.96 -3.60
N GLU A 119 -10.87 4.51 -4.84
CA GLU A 119 -11.45 3.20 -5.10
C GLU A 119 -10.48 2.10 -4.70
N MET A 120 -10.98 1.04 -4.05
CA MET A 120 -10.14 -0.02 -3.50
C MET A 120 -9.22 -0.65 -4.55
N TRP A 121 -9.73 -0.89 -5.76
CA TRP A 121 -8.94 -1.47 -6.84
C TRP A 121 -7.82 -0.55 -7.37
N LEU A 122 -8.01 0.79 -7.32
CA LEU A 122 -6.95 1.76 -7.64
C LEU A 122 -5.93 1.87 -6.52
N ALA A 123 -6.33 1.66 -5.26
CA ALA A 123 -5.41 1.60 -4.15
C ALA A 123 -4.50 0.37 -4.23
N GLU A 124 -5.03 -0.76 -4.72
CA GLU A 124 -4.26 -1.99 -4.93
C GLU A 124 -3.37 -1.93 -6.19
N PHE A 125 -3.85 -1.31 -7.27
CA PHE A 125 -3.12 -1.11 -8.52
C PHE A 125 -3.17 0.35 -8.99
N PRO A 126 -2.25 1.20 -8.50
CA PRO A 126 -2.21 2.63 -8.80
C PRO A 126 -2.10 2.93 -10.29
N GLN A 127 -3.06 3.70 -10.81
CA GLN A 127 -3.11 4.17 -12.20
C GLN A 127 -4.09 5.36 -12.31
N PRO A 128 -4.07 6.12 -13.42
CA PRO A 128 -5.13 7.09 -13.71
C PRO A 128 -6.51 6.41 -13.74
N ARG A 129 -7.49 6.98 -13.01
CA ARG A 129 -8.85 6.42 -12.95
C ARG A 129 -9.48 6.41 -14.35
N PRO A 130 -9.87 5.25 -14.90
CA PRO A 130 -10.58 5.18 -16.17
C PRO A 130 -12.03 5.68 -16.02
N PRO A 131 -12.72 6.01 -17.13
CA PRO A 131 -14.13 6.38 -17.11
C PRO A 131 -14.99 5.33 -16.40
N ARG A 132 -16.04 5.78 -15.70
CA ARG A 132 -16.86 4.93 -14.82
C ARG A 132 -17.48 3.73 -15.53
N GLU A 133 -17.81 3.91 -16.79
CA GLU A 133 -18.43 2.95 -17.67
C GLU A 133 -17.49 1.84 -18.17
N THR A 134 -16.17 1.99 -17.97
CA THR A 134 -15.16 1.01 -18.41
C THR A 134 -14.42 0.35 -17.24
N TRP A 135 -14.95 0.48 -16.02
CA TRP A 135 -14.40 -0.20 -14.84
C TRP A 135 -14.58 -1.72 -14.94
#